data_AF-A0A0A0L6K3-F1
#
_entry.id   AF-A0A0A0L6K3-F1
#
_cell.length_a   1.000
_cell.length_b   1.000
_cell.length_c   1.000
_cell.angle_alpha   90.00
_cell.angle_beta   90.00
_cell.angle_gamma   90.00
#
_symmetry.space_group_name_H-M   'P 1'
#
loop_
_entity.id
_entity.type
_entity.pdbx_description
1 polymer ?
#
loop_
_entity_poly.entity_id
_entity_poly.type
_entity_poly.pdbx_seq_one_letter_code
_entity_poly.pdbx_strand_id
1 'polypeptide(L)' 'MARLVCSGCYTLLMYSRGAKSVQCSCCRTINAASEANQMAHINCGNCRVLLMYQCEAHSVKCTLCNFVTSVGILRFN' A
#
# COMPACT_ATOMS: atom_id res chain seq x y z
N MET A 1 11.34 1.10 10.36
CA MET A 1 10.70 2.43 10.49
C MET A 1 10.01 2.81 9.18
N ALA A 2 8.83 3.42 9.24
CA ALA A 2 8.15 4.07 8.12
C ALA A 2 7.67 5.47 8.57
N ARG A 3 7.37 6.33 7.59
CA ARG A 3 6.98 7.73 7.82
C ARG A 3 5.67 8.02 7.11
N LEU A 4 4.81 8.81 7.74
CA LEU A 4 3.58 9.35 7.16
C LEU A 4 3.38 10.78 7.62
N VAL A 5 2.64 11.56 6.84
CA VAL A 5 2.31 12.95 7.19
C VAL A 5 0.89 12.99 7.71
N CYS A 6 0.69 13.67 8.84
CA CYS A 6 -0.64 13.86 9.39
C CYS A 6 -1.50 14.73 8.47
N SER A 7 -2.70 14.28 8.07
CA SER A 7 -3.62 15.05 7.23
C SER A 7 -4.21 16.29 7.93
N GLY A 8 -4.27 16.30 9.27
CA GLY A 8 -4.81 17.44 10.04
C GLY A 8 -3.77 18.46 10.47
N CYS A 9 -2.55 18.01 10.81
CA CYS A 9 -1.50 18.85 11.39
C CYS A 9 -0.27 19.01 10.49
N TYR A 10 -0.20 18.29 9.36
CA TYR A 10 0.98 18.15 8.51
C TYR A 10 2.26 17.72 9.24
N THR A 11 2.14 17.19 10.46
CA THR A 11 3.26 16.68 11.25
C THR A 11 3.74 15.35 10.70
N LEU A 12 5.05 15.19 10.56
CA LEU A 12 5.67 13.93 10.20
C LEU A 12 5.59 12.95 11.39
N LEU A 13 4.86 11.86 11.20
CA LEU A 13 4.69 10.80 12.18
C LEU A 13 5.55 9.61 11.77
N MET A 14 6.39 9.15 12.70
CA MET A 14 7.15 7.92 12.52
C MET A 14 6.41 6.76 13.15
N TYR A 15 6.35 5.63 12.46
CA TYR A 15 5.64 4.45 12.94
C TYR A 15 6.37 3.15 12.61
N SER A 16 6.02 2.10 13.34
CA SER A 16 6.48 0.74 13.12
C SER A 16 5.78 0.14 11.90
N ARG A 17 6.56 -0.49 11.00
CA ARG A 17 6.04 -1.18 9.82
C ARG A 17 5.05 -2.26 10.30
N GLY A 18 3.78 -2.15 9.92
CA GLY A 18 2.70 -3.05 10.37
C GLY A 18 1.54 -2.36 11.08
N ALA A 19 1.68 -1.10 11.51
CA ALA A 19 0.52 -0.34 12.00
C ALA A 19 -0.39 0.01 10.82
N LYS A 20 -1.68 -0.40 10.88
CA LYS A 20 -2.70 0.01 9.89
C LYS A 20 -3.10 1.48 10.03
N SER A 21 -3.05 1.98 11.26
CA SER A 21 -3.46 3.34 11.60
C SER A 21 -2.53 3.91 12.65
N VAL A 22 -2.19 5.18 12.50
CA VAL A 22 -1.29 5.91 13.39
C VAL A 22 -2.01 7.16 13.84
N GLN A 23 -2.24 7.26 15.14
CA GLN A 23 -2.87 8.42 15.74
C GLN A 23 -1.81 9.52 15.93
N CYS A 24 -2.12 10.72 15.42
CA CYS A 24 -1.29 11.87 15.67
C CYS A 24 -1.40 12.31 17.14
N SER A 25 -0.29 12.41 17.87
CA SER A 25 -0.31 12.92 19.25
C SER A 25 -0.70 14.39 19.35
N CYS A 26 -0.57 15.16 18.27
CA CYS A 26 -0.84 16.60 18.25
C CYS A 26 -2.34 16.93 18.06
N CYS A 27 -2.97 16.39 17.00
CA CYS A 27 -4.39 16.63 16.70
C CYS A 27 -5.32 15.47 17.05
N ARG A 28 -4.79 14.33 17.54
CA ARG A 28 -5.53 13.07 17.71
C ARG A 28 -6.15 12.52 16.41
N THR A 29 -5.84 13.09 15.25
CA THR A 29 -6.26 12.59 13.94
C THR A 29 -5.68 11.19 13.70
N ILE A 30 -6.56 10.24 13.36
CA ILE A 30 -6.16 8.90 12.95
C ILE A 30 -5.75 8.98 11.49
N ASN A 31 -4.46 8.78 11.24
CA ASN A 31 -3.93 8.70 9.89
C ASN A 31 -3.83 7.24 9.50
N ALA A 32 -4.44 6.90 8.36
CA ALA A 32 -4.29 5.59 7.78
C ALA A 32 -2.84 5.46 7.29
N ALA A 33 -2.10 4.52 7.90
CA ALA A 33 -0.72 4.20 7.51
C ALA A 33 -0.68 3.13 6.41
N SER A 34 -1.86 2.60 6.04
CA SER A 34 -2.08 2.00 4.73
C SER A 34 -1.72 3.00 3.63
N GLU A 35 -1.36 2.48 2.47
CA GLU A 35 -1.04 3.15 1.20
C GLU A 35 0.48 3.20 0.87
N ALA A 36 1.37 3.79 1.65
CA ALA A 36 2.73 4.07 1.13
C ALA A 36 3.74 2.90 1.14
N ASN A 37 3.46 1.77 1.81
CA ASN A 37 4.40 0.64 1.89
C ASN A 37 3.71 -0.74 1.81
N GLN A 38 2.47 -0.79 1.31
CA GLN A 38 1.78 -2.06 1.10
C GLN A 38 2.32 -2.67 -0.20
N MET A 39 3.43 -3.38 -0.07
CA MET A 39 3.84 -4.36 -1.06
C MET A 39 2.81 -5.48 -0.99
N ALA A 40 1.94 -5.52 -1.99
CA ALA A 40 0.95 -6.57 -2.13
C ALA A 40 1.48 -7.60 -3.13
N HIS A 41 1.13 -8.86 -2.88
CA HIS A 41 1.57 -9.98 -3.69
C HIS A 41 0.37 -10.44 -4.52
N ILE A 42 0.51 -10.42 -5.83
CA ILE A 42 -0.49 -11.01 -6.73
C ILE A 42 0.14 -12.15 -7.49
N ASN A 43 -0.63 -13.23 -7.65
CA ASN A 43 -0.18 -14.37 -8.43
C ASN A 43 -0.57 -14.16 -9.90
N CYS A 44 0.39 -14.32 -10.80
CA CYS A 44 0.12 -14.19 -12.23
C CYS A 44 -0.87 -15.27 -12.69
N GLY A 45 -1.95 -14.87 -13.35
CA GLY A 45 -3.00 -15.79 -13.82
C GLY A 45 -2.54 -16.86 -14.82
N ASN A 46 -1.42 -16.63 -15.51
CA ASN A 46 -0.88 -17.56 -16.51
C ASN A 46 0.27 -18.42 -15.97
N CYS A 47 1.30 -17.80 -15.37
CA CYS A 47 2.51 -18.51 -14.95
C CYS A 47 2.58 -18.80 -13.45
N ARG A 48 1.58 -18.38 -12.66
CA ARG A 48 1.57 -18.52 -11.18
C ARG A 48 2.85 -18.01 -10.49
N VAL A 49 3.53 -17.05 -11.12
CA VAL A 49 4.64 -16.36 -10.48
C VAL A 49 4.09 -15.27 -9.56
N LEU A 50 4.69 -15.17 -8.38
CA LEU A 50 4.33 -14.20 -7.38
C LEU A 50 4.95 -12.84 -7.74
N LEU A 51 4.10 -11.87 -8.04
CA LEU A 51 4.46 -10.52 -8.43
C LEU A 51 4.27 -9.61 -7.22
N MET A 52 5.34 -8.92 -6.83
CA MET A 52 5.29 -7.89 -5.81
C MET A 52 4.96 -6.57 -6.49
N TYR A 53 3.87 -5.93 -6.08
CA TYR A 53 3.48 -4.63 -6.58
C TYR A 53 3.18 -3.69 -5.43
N GLN A 54 3.41 -2.41 -5.66
CA GLN A 54 3.00 -1.37 -4.72
C GLN A 54 1.49 -1.22 -4.87
N CYS A 55 0.75 -1.17 -3.76
CA CYS A 55 -0.72 -1.10 -3.77
C CYS A 55 -1.30 0.06 -4.62
N GLU A 56 -0.51 1.09 -4.91
CA GLU A 56 -0.86 2.19 -5.84
C GLU A 56 -0.83 1.80 -7.33
N ALA A 57 -0.22 0.67 -7.69
CA ALA A 57 -0.18 0.18 -9.06
C ALA A 57 -1.45 -0.62 -9.36
N HIS A 58 -2.33 -0.03 -10.18
CA HIS A 58 -3.58 -0.66 -10.62
C HIS A 58 -3.37 -1.78 -11.65
N SER A 59 -2.16 -1.96 -12.16
CA SER A 59 -1.83 -2.96 -13.19
C SER A 59 -0.41 -3.44 -13.02
N VAL A 60 -0.24 -4.77 -12.98
CA VAL A 60 1.06 -5.40 -12.80
C VAL A 60 1.34 -6.27 -14.01
N LYS A 61 2.37 -5.90 -14.77
CA LYS A 61 2.81 -6.69 -15.93
C LYS A 61 3.80 -7.76 -15.46
N CYS A 62 3.49 -9.01 -15.76
CA CYS A 62 4.41 -10.11 -15.53
C CYS A 62 5.57 -10.04 -16.53
N THR A 63 6.80 -9.94 -16.04
CA THR A 63 8.00 -9.89 -16.90
C THR A 63 8.33 -11.23 -17.56
N LEU A 64 7.82 -12.35 -17.01
CA LEU A 64 8.08 -13.69 -17.53
C LEU A 64 7.20 -14.04 -18.74
N CYS A 65 5.91 -13.68 -18.69
CA CYS A 65 4.95 -14.06 -19.73
C CYS A 65 4.26 -12.88 -20.41
N ASN A 66 4.71 -11.65 -20.11
CA ASN A 66 4.09 -10.39 -20.56
C ASN A 66 2.61 -10.23 -20.21
N PHE A 67 2.05 -11.11 -19.38
CA PHE A 67 0.64 -11.11 -18.99
C PHE A 67 0.36 -9.98 -17.99
N VAL A 68 -0.62 -9.13 -18.30
CA VAL A 68 -1.06 -8.03 -17.44
C VAL A 68 -2.10 -8.56 -16.48
N THR A 69 -1.79 -8.51 -15.18
CA THR A 69 -2.76 -8.86 -14.13
C THR A 69 -3.31 -7.55 -13.57
N SER A 70 -4.60 -7.31 -13.80
CA SER A 70 -5.31 -6.18 -13.22
C SER A 70 -5.50 -6.44 -11.73
N VAL A 71 -4.77 -5.70 -10.91
CA VAL A 71 -5.06 -5.65 -9.49
C VAL A 71 -6.27 -4.74 -9.37
N GLY A 72 -7.45 -5.35 -9.40
CA GLY A 72 -8.70 -4.62 -9.15
C GLY A 72 -8.53 -3.85 -7.85
N ILE A 73 -8.50 -2.52 -7.96
CA ILE A 73 -8.52 -1.59 -6.84
C ILE A 73 -9.53 -2.16 -5.86
N LEU A 74 -9.06 -2.58 -4.69
CA LEU A 74 -9.94 -3.01 -3.61
C LEU A 74 -10.71 -1.74 -3.25
N ARG A 75 -11.85 -1.53 -3.91
CA ARG A 75 -12.76 -0.42 -3.67
C ARG A 75 -13.11 -0.51 -2.19
N PHE A 76 -12.58 0.41 -1.40
CA PHE A 76 -13.11 0.70 -0.10
C PHE A 76 -14.54 1.21 -0.34
N ASN A 77 -15.53 0.36 -0.01
CA ASN A 77 -16.91 0.77 0.16
C ASN A 77 -17.06 1.44 1.53
#